data_AF-E4V506-F1
#
_entry.id   AF-E4V506-F1
#
_cell.length_a   1.000
_cell.length_b   1.000
_cell.length_c   1.000
_cell.angle_alpha   90.00
_cell.angle_beta   90.00
_cell.angle_gamma   90.00
#
_symmetry.space_group_name_H-M   'P 1'
#
loop_
_entity.id
_entity.type
_entity.pdbx_description
1 polymer ?
#
loop_
_entity_poly.entity_id
_entity_poly.type
_entity_poly.pdbx_seq_one_letter_code
_entity_poly.pdbx_strand_id
1 'polypeptide(L)'
;MLASLKSAMAAASNLLPSQAANTKTACVRVVNNTARPIVAISVIHKCSNTRKSRQEWAILQPGKTSTPDLEVEYPASSSSRPSSGGDNSWLIVWYSEDLQALWHSDPIESVFPVDILDKQSREEVQKVEEALATGSEPGSKGAQLATALAKATTDQAFNSSNLEGLVQHQLRDEDANDVTELVINANETMIFKSKSGSTEVKVNSQPATA
;
A
#
# COMPACT_ATOMS: atom_id res chain seq x y z
N MET A 1 69.87 -1.37 -6.39
CA MET A 1 69.37 -2.60 -5.77
C MET A 1 68.17 -2.23 -4.92
N LEU A 2 67.03 -2.86 -5.19
CA LEU A 2 65.79 -2.70 -4.44
C LEU A 2 65.95 -3.30 -3.03
N ALA A 3 65.48 -2.60 -2.00
CA ALA A 3 65.21 -3.19 -0.70
C ALA A 3 63.80 -2.84 -0.26
N SER A 4 63.03 -3.90 -0.04
CA SER A 4 61.61 -3.98 0.24
C SER A 4 61.29 -3.52 1.67
N LEU A 5 60.29 -2.65 1.83
CA LEU A 5 59.66 -2.38 3.13
C LEU A 5 58.49 -3.34 3.31
N LYS A 6 58.64 -4.23 4.29
CA LYS A 6 57.63 -5.19 4.73
C LYS A 6 56.48 -4.48 5.45
N SER A 7 55.28 -4.96 5.12
CA SER A 7 53.99 -4.75 5.76
C SER A 7 54.00 -5.00 7.28
N ALA A 8 53.23 -4.19 8.03
CA ALA A 8 52.39 -4.64 9.14
C ALA A 8 51.42 -3.52 9.60
N MET A 9 50.20 -3.49 9.07
CA MET A 9 49.02 -3.11 9.85
C MET A 9 47.87 -4.02 9.44
N ALA A 10 47.74 -5.12 10.16
CA ALA A 10 46.51 -5.90 10.20
C ALA A 10 45.66 -5.31 11.34
N ALA A 11 44.67 -4.51 11.00
CA ALA A 11 43.47 -4.33 11.81
C ALA A 11 42.32 -4.80 10.94
N ALA A 12 42.03 -6.11 11.01
CA ALA A 12 40.85 -6.69 10.41
C ALA A 12 39.63 -6.25 11.23
N SER A 13 38.96 -5.18 10.79
CA SER A 13 37.56 -4.98 11.14
C SER A 13 36.73 -5.89 10.23
N ASN A 14 36.43 -7.09 10.72
CA ASN A 14 35.31 -7.88 10.24
C ASN A 14 34.02 -7.11 10.54
N LEU A 15 33.64 -6.20 9.65
CA LEU A 15 32.27 -5.73 9.53
C LEU A 15 31.63 -6.56 8.42
N LEU A 16 30.74 -7.47 8.85
CA LEU A 16 29.78 -8.14 7.99
C LEU A 16 29.20 -7.13 6.99
N PRO A 17 29.09 -7.44 5.68
CA PRO A 17 28.27 -6.63 4.79
C PRO A 17 26.86 -6.62 5.37
N SER A 18 26.46 -5.45 5.84
CA SER A 18 25.14 -5.21 6.41
C SER A 18 24.07 -5.61 5.40
N GLN A 19 23.01 -6.22 5.91
CA GLN A 19 21.76 -6.61 5.25
C GLN A 19 20.99 -5.45 4.56
N ALA A 20 21.62 -4.29 4.38
CA ALA A 20 21.14 -3.05 3.76
C ALA A 20 21.52 -2.90 2.26
N ALA A 21 22.28 -3.83 1.68
CA ALA A 21 22.88 -3.63 0.35
C ALA A 21 21.98 -3.93 -0.87
N ASN A 22 20.73 -4.39 -0.71
CA ASN A 22 19.88 -4.85 -1.82
C ASN A 22 18.39 -4.44 -1.69
N THR A 23 18.11 -3.19 -1.29
CA THR A 23 16.75 -2.62 -1.29
C THR A 23 16.59 -1.54 -2.33
N LYS A 24 15.38 -1.40 -2.84
CA LYS A 24 14.93 -0.36 -3.77
C LYS A 24 13.66 0.27 -3.22
N THR A 25 13.42 1.51 -3.62
CA THR A 25 12.22 2.27 -3.28
C THR A 25 11.45 2.62 -4.53
N ALA A 26 10.12 2.68 -4.40
CA ALA A 26 9.22 3.22 -5.42
C ALA A 26 8.18 4.13 -4.74
N CYS A 27 7.64 5.08 -5.50
CA CYS A 27 6.53 5.90 -5.06
C CYS A 27 5.23 5.26 -5.53
N VAL A 28 4.18 5.34 -4.72
CA VAL A 28 2.87 4.77 -5.00
C VAL A 28 1.81 5.84 -4.83
N ARG A 29 0.88 5.93 -5.78
CA ARG A 29 -0.28 6.82 -5.67
C ARG A 29 -1.55 6.13 -6.11
N VAL A 30 -2.65 6.51 -5.49
CA VAL A 30 -3.99 6.08 -5.90
C VAL A 30 -4.52 7.07 -6.93
N VAL A 31 -5.16 6.56 -7.99
CA VAL A 31 -5.84 7.34 -9.01
C VAL A 31 -7.32 6.98 -8.98
N ASN A 32 -8.18 7.96 -8.72
CA ASN A 32 -9.62 7.75 -8.79
C ASN A 32 -10.12 7.98 -10.22
N ASN A 33 -10.26 6.89 -10.98
CA ASN A 33 -10.84 6.89 -12.32
C ASN A 33 -12.33 6.53 -12.31
N THR A 34 -13.01 6.78 -11.19
CA THR A 34 -14.47 6.65 -11.07
C THR A 34 -15.15 8.00 -11.24
N ALA A 35 -16.49 8.00 -11.33
CA ALA A 35 -17.28 9.22 -11.42
C ALA A 35 -17.59 9.88 -10.07
N ARG A 36 -17.21 9.25 -8.94
CA ARG A 36 -17.56 9.70 -7.59
C ARG A 36 -16.32 9.87 -6.71
N PRO A 37 -16.34 10.77 -5.72
CA PRO A 37 -15.32 10.76 -4.67
C PRO A 37 -15.22 9.39 -4.01
N ILE A 38 -14.01 9.01 -3.64
CA ILE A 38 -13.76 7.88 -2.73
C ILE A 38 -13.16 8.43 -1.44
N VAL A 39 -13.48 7.80 -0.32
CA VAL A 39 -13.22 8.31 1.03
C VAL A 39 -12.45 7.29 1.84
N ALA A 40 -11.69 7.73 2.84
CA ALA A 40 -11.02 6.88 3.82
C ALA A 40 -10.24 5.74 3.14
N ILE A 41 -9.27 6.13 2.32
CA ILE A 41 -8.46 5.21 1.51
C ILE A 41 -7.28 4.74 2.35
N SER A 42 -7.00 3.44 2.36
CA SER A 42 -5.80 2.85 2.95
C SER A 42 -5.13 1.93 1.94
N VAL A 43 -3.83 2.13 1.71
CA VAL A 43 -2.99 1.26 0.89
C VAL A 43 -1.93 0.64 1.77
N ILE A 44 -1.89 -0.69 1.80
CA ILE A 44 -0.85 -1.48 2.45
C ILE A 44 0.00 -2.15 1.37
N HIS A 45 1.31 -2.01 1.52
CA HIS A 45 2.30 -2.82 0.81
C HIS A 45 3.07 -3.66 1.81
N LYS A 46 3.24 -4.94 1.50
CA LYS A 46 4.10 -5.86 2.24
C LYS A 46 4.99 -6.62 1.27
N CYS A 47 6.30 -6.44 1.40
CA CYS A 47 7.27 -7.34 0.78
C CYS A 47 7.77 -8.42 1.74
N SER A 48 7.63 -8.19 3.05
CA SER A 48 7.85 -9.20 4.09
C SER A 48 7.17 -8.74 5.38
N ASN A 49 7.15 -9.58 6.42
CA ASN A 49 6.59 -9.20 7.72
C ASN A 49 7.28 -7.98 8.35
N THR A 50 8.55 -7.76 8.03
CA THR A 50 9.37 -6.65 8.56
C THR A 50 9.50 -5.48 7.59
N ARG A 51 9.20 -5.68 6.31
CA ARG A 51 9.19 -4.63 5.27
C ARG A 51 7.78 -4.43 4.77
N LYS A 52 7.10 -3.48 5.40
CA LYS A 52 5.73 -3.10 5.11
C LYS A 52 5.58 -1.59 5.23
N SER A 53 4.80 -1.02 4.35
CA SER A 53 4.46 0.39 4.34
C SER A 53 2.95 0.53 4.24
N ARG A 54 2.42 1.61 4.81
CA ARG A 54 1.02 1.97 4.67
C ARG A 54 0.89 3.47 4.59
N GLN A 55 -0.09 3.93 3.81
CA GLN A 55 -0.50 5.32 3.77
C GLN A 55 -2.01 5.39 3.65
N GLU A 56 -2.58 6.40 4.30
CA GLU A 56 -3.99 6.71 4.22
C GLU A 56 -4.22 8.09 3.58
N TRP A 57 -5.38 8.24 2.96
CA TRP A 57 -5.85 9.50 2.40
C TRP A 57 -7.33 9.70 2.71
N ALA A 58 -7.68 10.94 3.06
CA ALA A 58 -9.03 11.28 3.47
C ALA A 58 -10.06 11.14 2.34
N ILE A 59 -9.85 11.85 1.23
CA ILE A 59 -10.77 11.88 0.10
C ILE A 59 -9.96 12.01 -1.18
N LEU A 60 -10.39 11.30 -2.21
CA LEU A 60 -9.88 11.46 -3.56
C LEU A 60 -11.01 11.74 -4.54
N GLN A 61 -10.98 12.95 -5.11
CA GLN A 61 -11.98 13.40 -6.08
C GLN A 61 -11.84 12.67 -7.43
N PRO A 62 -12.92 12.57 -8.24
CA PRO A 62 -12.88 12.02 -9.59
C PRO A 62 -11.76 12.61 -10.45
N GLY A 63 -11.00 11.76 -11.13
CA GLY A 63 -9.88 12.13 -12.00
C GLY A 63 -8.66 12.71 -11.26
N LYS A 64 -8.60 12.62 -9.93
CA LYS A 64 -7.46 13.08 -9.14
C LYS A 64 -6.58 11.93 -8.68
N THR A 65 -5.36 12.29 -8.32
CA THR A 65 -4.36 11.40 -7.72
C THR A 65 -4.13 11.75 -6.25
N SER A 66 -3.84 10.74 -5.43
CA SER A 66 -3.56 10.93 -4.01
C SER A 66 -2.28 11.74 -3.79
N THR A 67 -2.24 12.53 -2.71
CA THR A 67 -1.04 13.25 -2.27
C THR A 67 -0.96 13.24 -0.73
N PRO A 68 0.21 13.00 -0.12
CA PRO A 68 1.50 12.68 -0.76
C PRO A 68 1.50 11.27 -1.39
N ASP A 69 2.53 10.97 -2.17
CA ASP A 69 2.81 9.61 -2.63
C ASP A 69 3.27 8.75 -1.43
N LEU A 70 2.89 7.47 -1.43
CA LEU A 70 3.38 6.46 -0.50
C LEU A 70 4.73 5.94 -0.95
N GLU A 71 5.76 6.01 -0.11
CA GLU A 71 7.05 5.37 -0.38
C GLU A 71 7.04 3.91 0.09
N VAL A 72 7.43 2.99 -0.79
CA VAL A 72 7.51 1.55 -0.50
C VAL A 72 8.90 1.01 -0.73
N GLU A 73 9.32 0.05 0.10
CA GLU A 73 10.60 -0.65 -0.05
C GLU A 73 10.41 -2.08 -0.57
N TYR A 74 11.26 -2.49 -1.51
CA TYR A 74 11.27 -3.85 -2.07
C TYR A 74 12.71 -4.34 -2.39
N PRO A 75 12.95 -5.66 -2.49
CA PRO A 75 14.26 -6.23 -2.80
C PRO A 75 14.73 -5.92 -4.23
N ALA A 76 16.02 -5.58 -4.37
CA ALA A 76 16.68 -5.33 -5.65
C ALA A 76 16.86 -6.59 -6.52
N SER A 77 16.71 -7.81 -5.97
CA SER A 77 16.89 -9.06 -6.71
C SER A 77 15.58 -9.63 -7.25
N SER A 78 14.59 -8.79 -7.55
CA SER A 78 13.34 -9.17 -8.24
C SER A 78 13.61 -9.54 -9.71
N SER A 79 14.51 -10.49 -9.95
CA SER A 79 14.83 -11.01 -11.28
C SER A 79 13.99 -12.24 -11.58
N SER A 80 13.02 -12.11 -12.50
CA SER A 80 12.42 -13.13 -13.38
C SER A 80 11.91 -14.49 -12.81
N ARG A 81 12.08 -14.81 -11.53
CA ARG A 81 11.47 -15.96 -10.88
C ARG A 81 10.62 -15.48 -9.72
N PRO A 82 9.31 -15.76 -9.70
CA PRO A 82 8.52 -15.54 -8.50
C PRO A 82 9.12 -16.42 -7.40
N SER A 83 9.68 -15.81 -6.35
CA SER A 83 9.92 -16.53 -5.12
C SER A 83 8.56 -17.03 -4.65
N SER A 84 8.43 -18.32 -4.35
CA SER A 84 7.21 -18.88 -3.77
C SER A 84 7.05 -18.34 -2.34
N GLY A 85 6.58 -17.11 -2.20
CA GLY A 85 6.28 -16.49 -0.92
C GLY A 85 6.57 -14.99 -0.84
N GLY A 86 5.55 -14.17 -1.09
CA GLY A 86 5.37 -12.89 -0.41
C GLY A 86 6.05 -11.63 -0.95
N ASP A 87 6.67 -11.68 -2.13
CA ASP A 87 7.36 -10.53 -2.71
C ASP A 87 6.34 -9.55 -3.35
N ASN A 88 5.98 -8.49 -2.63
CA ASN A 88 5.06 -7.42 -3.04
C ASN A 88 3.57 -7.81 -3.05
N SER A 89 3.08 -8.05 -1.84
CA SER A 89 1.65 -8.19 -1.53
C SER A 89 1.02 -6.84 -1.24
N TRP A 90 -0.17 -6.61 -1.77
CA TRP A 90 -0.88 -5.33 -1.67
C TRP A 90 -2.31 -5.51 -1.17
N LEU A 91 -2.77 -4.54 -0.38
CA LEU A 91 -4.17 -4.39 -0.04
C LEU A 91 -4.55 -2.92 -0.19
N ILE A 92 -5.63 -2.66 -0.92
CA ILE A 92 -6.21 -1.34 -1.02
C ILE A 92 -7.66 -1.44 -0.56
N VAL A 93 -8.03 -0.55 0.35
CA VAL A 93 -9.36 -0.44 0.93
C VAL A 93 -9.81 1.02 0.84
N TRP A 94 -11.08 1.26 0.52
CA TRP A 94 -11.67 2.59 0.54
C TRP A 94 -13.17 2.51 0.81
N TYR A 95 -13.73 3.60 1.29
CA TYR A 95 -15.17 3.76 1.45
C TYR A 95 -15.77 4.49 0.26
N SER A 96 -17.03 4.17 -0.05
CA SER A 96 -17.86 4.98 -0.95
C SER A 96 -18.04 6.40 -0.41
N GLU A 97 -18.43 7.32 -1.30
CA GLU A 97 -18.70 8.73 -0.97
C GLU A 97 -19.64 8.91 0.23
N ASP A 98 -20.68 8.07 0.32
CA ASP A 98 -21.70 8.06 1.38
C ASP A 98 -21.31 7.22 2.60
N LEU A 99 -20.08 6.70 2.63
CA LEU A 99 -19.54 5.83 3.67
C LEU A 99 -20.37 4.56 3.95
N GLN A 100 -21.27 4.14 3.04
CA GLN A 100 -22.12 2.97 3.23
C GLN A 100 -21.48 1.66 2.78
N ALA A 101 -20.55 1.72 1.82
CA ALA A 101 -19.86 0.56 1.28
C ALA A 101 -18.36 0.65 1.54
N LEU A 102 -17.81 -0.44 2.07
CA LEU A 102 -16.37 -0.67 2.19
C LEU A 102 -15.91 -1.52 1.01
N TRP A 103 -15.08 -0.94 0.16
CA TRP A 103 -14.49 -1.59 -1.00
C TRP A 103 -13.09 -2.07 -0.71
N HIS A 104 -12.68 -3.16 -1.36
CA HIS A 104 -11.33 -3.68 -1.27
C HIS A 104 -10.86 -4.30 -2.59
N SER A 105 -9.54 -4.36 -2.77
CA SER A 105 -8.89 -5.15 -3.81
C SER A 105 -9.15 -6.64 -3.62
N ASP A 106 -9.46 -7.37 -4.70
CA ASP A 106 -9.68 -8.82 -4.68
C ASP A 106 -8.50 -9.58 -5.29
N PRO A 107 -7.81 -10.48 -4.56
CA PRO A 107 -6.71 -11.26 -5.11
C PRO A 107 -7.19 -12.25 -6.19
N ILE A 108 -6.38 -12.44 -7.24
CA ILE A 108 -6.67 -13.38 -8.33
C ILE A 108 -6.48 -14.84 -7.89
N GLU A 109 -5.43 -15.10 -7.10
CA GLU A 109 -4.95 -16.45 -6.78
C GLU A 109 -5.41 -16.97 -5.42
N SER A 110 -6.19 -16.18 -4.67
CA SER A 110 -6.67 -16.54 -3.32
C SER A 110 -8.05 -15.98 -3.05
N VAL A 111 -8.65 -16.36 -1.91
CA VAL A 111 -9.89 -15.75 -1.42
C VAL A 111 -9.55 -14.60 -0.47
N PHE A 112 -10.31 -13.51 -0.51
CA PHE A 112 -10.21 -12.44 0.47
C PHE A 112 -10.81 -12.87 1.83
N PRO A 113 -10.02 -12.96 2.91
CA PRO A 113 -10.55 -13.26 4.24
C PRO A 113 -11.26 -12.03 4.80
N VAL A 114 -12.58 -12.10 4.95
CA VAL A 114 -13.41 -10.96 5.42
C VAL A 114 -13.00 -10.49 6.83
N ASP A 115 -12.44 -11.39 7.64
CA ASP A 115 -11.95 -11.12 8.99
C ASP A 115 -10.57 -10.44 9.04
N ILE A 116 -9.92 -10.18 7.90
CA ILE A 116 -8.65 -9.45 7.85
C ILE A 116 -8.83 -7.94 8.10
N LEU A 117 -10.05 -7.42 7.89
CA LEU A 117 -10.41 -6.02 8.11
C LEU A 117 -11.09 -5.84 9.46
N ASP A 118 -10.65 -4.82 10.20
CA ASP A 118 -11.27 -4.45 11.48
C ASP A 118 -12.63 -3.82 11.22
N LYS A 119 -13.68 -4.43 11.78
CA LYS A 119 -15.06 -3.93 11.65
C LYS A 119 -15.21 -2.61 12.39
N GLN A 120 -15.79 -1.63 11.69
CA GLN A 120 -16.09 -0.32 12.26
C GLN A 120 -17.56 -0.26 12.69
N SER A 121 -17.82 0.41 13.81
CA SER A 121 -19.17 0.63 14.30
C SER A 121 -19.90 1.70 13.48
N ARG A 122 -21.23 1.67 13.51
CA ARG A 122 -22.04 2.70 12.84
C ARG A 122 -21.78 4.10 13.41
N GLU A 123 -21.55 4.18 14.71
CA GLU A 123 -21.26 5.43 15.40
C GLU A 123 -19.91 6.02 14.97
N GLU A 124 -18.90 5.19 14.69
CA GLU A 124 -17.61 5.65 14.16
C GLU A 124 -17.76 6.18 12.74
N VAL A 125 -18.44 5.44 11.87
CA VAL A 125 -18.68 5.85 10.49
C VAL A 125 -19.50 7.15 10.42
N GLN A 126 -20.57 7.26 11.23
CA GLN A 126 -21.42 8.46 11.28
C GLN A 126 -20.63 9.70 11.75
N LYS A 127 -19.70 9.56 12.70
CA LYS A 127 -18.84 10.68 13.11
C LYS A 127 -17.98 11.20 11.96
N VAL A 128 -17.52 10.31 11.09
CA VAL A 128 -16.76 10.70 9.89
C VAL A 128 -17.68 11.43 8.91
N GLU A 129 -18.87 10.88 8.66
CA GLU A 129 -19.88 11.48 7.78
C GLU A 129 -20.24 12.92 8.20
N GLU A 130 -20.60 13.11 9.47
CA GLU A 130 -20.95 14.41 10.04
C GLU A 130 -19.78 15.39 9.96
N ALA A 131 -18.56 14.93 10.22
CA ALA A 131 -17.37 15.78 10.15
C ALA A 131 -17.04 16.17 8.70
N LEU A 132 -17.18 15.26 7.74
CA LEU A 132 -16.97 15.53 6.32
C LEU A 132 -17.97 16.54 5.78
N ALA A 133 -19.22 16.50 6.24
CA ALA A 133 -20.24 17.50 5.90
C ALA A 133 -19.85 18.93 6.33
N THR A 134 -19.01 19.06 7.36
CA THR A 134 -18.49 20.37 7.82
C THR A 134 -17.19 20.80 7.16
N GLY A 135 -16.49 19.89 6.45
CA GLY A 135 -15.29 20.21 5.70
C GLY A 135 -14.36 19.02 5.47
N SER A 136 -13.84 18.91 4.25
CA SER A 136 -13.02 17.79 3.75
C SER A 136 -11.60 18.18 3.34
N GLU A 137 -11.24 19.46 3.46
CA GLU A 137 -9.93 19.96 3.05
C GLU A 137 -8.79 19.35 3.89
N PRO A 138 -7.56 19.25 3.34
CA PRO A 138 -6.40 18.78 4.09
C PRO A 138 -6.23 19.50 5.44
N GLY A 139 -6.16 18.72 6.52
CA GLY A 139 -6.05 19.23 7.88
C GLY A 139 -7.39 19.51 8.59
N SER A 140 -8.53 19.43 7.90
CA SER A 140 -9.85 19.54 8.53
C SER A 140 -10.11 18.37 9.48
N LYS A 141 -11.08 18.54 10.39
CA LYS A 141 -11.55 17.46 11.27
C LYS A 141 -12.09 16.27 10.46
N GLY A 142 -12.86 16.53 9.39
CA GLY A 142 -13.37 15.50 8.50
C GLY A 142 -12.25 14.69 7.84
N ALA A 143 -11.23 15.37 7.32
CA ALA A 143 -10.09 14.70 6.70
C ALA A 143 -9.29 13.84 7.68
N GLN A 144 -9.05 14.35 8.90
CA GLN A 144 -8.35 13.61 9.96
C GLN A 144 -9.13 12.35 10.37
N LEU A 145 -10.45 12.47 10.54
CA LEU A 145 -11.31 11.34 10.92
C LEU A 145 -11.43 10.30 9.80
N ALA A 146 -11.55 10.71 8.54
CA ALA A 146 -11.56 9.78 7.41
C ALA A 146 -10.24 9.00 7.30
N THR A 147 -9.11 9.68 7.50
CA THR A 147 -7.78 9.05 7.54
C THR A 147 -7.66 8.06 8.70
N ALA A 148 -8.15 8.44 9.89
CA ALA A 148 -8.15 7.57 11.06
C ALA A 148 -9.05 6.35 10.88
N LEU A 149 -10.21 6.50 10.22
CA LEU A 149 -11.10 5.40 9.88
C LEU A 149 -10.40 4.40 8.97
N ALA A 150 -9.80 4.87 7.87
CA ALA A 150 -9.06 4.02 6.93
C ALA A 150 -7.94 3.21 7.62
N LYS A 151 -7.22 3.88 8.53
CA LYS A 151 -6.17 3.27 9.33
C LYS A 151 -6.75 2.19 10.25
N ALA A 152 -7.79 2.53 11.02
CA ALA A 152 -8.44 1.63 11.96
C ALA A 152 -8.97 0.38 11.26
N THR A 153 -9.63 0.53 10.12
CA THR A 153 -10.15 -0.59 9.30
C THR A 153 -9.07 -1.57 8.83
N THR A 154 -7.83 -1.11 8.72
CA THR A 154 -6.72 -1.89 8.15
C THR A 154 -5.61 -2.20 9.14
N ASP A 155 -5.79 -1.93 10.44
CA ASP A 155 -4.75 -2.12 11.45
C ASP A 155 -4.40 -3.60 11.66
N GLN A 156 -5.39 -4.49 11.74
CA GLN A 156 -5.18 -5.94 11.78
C GLN A 156 -4.47 -6.43 10.51
N ALA A 157 -4.96 -6.04 9.34
CA ALA A 157 -4.34 -6.39 8.06
C ALA A 157 -2.87 -5.94 8.00
N PHE A 158 -2.56 -4.72 8.43
CA PHE A 158 -1.19 -4.20 8.43
C PHE A 158 -0.29 -4.93 9.43
N ASN A 159 -0.79 -5.27 10.60
CA ASN A 159 -0.01 -5.89 11.68
C ASN A 159 0.16 -7.40 11.55
N SER A 160 -0.74 -8.06 10.81
CA SER A 160 -0.67 -9.50 10.56
C SER A 160 0.55 -9.89 9.72
N SER A 161 1.11 -11.07 9.99
CA SER A 161 2.09 -11.73 9.12
C SER A 161 1.43 -12.48 7.94
N ASN A 162 0.11 -12.53 7.89
CA ASN A 162 -0.62 -13.16 6.81
C ASN A 162 -0.55 -12.30 5.53
N LEU A 163 -0.37 -12.98 4.41
CA LEU A 163 -0.37 -12.42 3.05
C LEU A 163 -1.54 -12.97 2.21
N GLU A 164 -2.29 -13.93 2.74
CA GLU A 164 -3.55 -14.37 2.16
C GLU A 164 -4.54 -13.20 2.09
N GLY A 165 -5.27 -13.10 0.98
CA GLY A 165 -6.17 -11.98 0.75
C GLY A 165 -5.53 -10.75 0.11
N LEU A 166 -4.20 -10.73 -0.10
CA LEU A 166 -3.50 -9.60 -0.70
C LEU A 166 -3.22 -9.85 -2.18
N VAL A 167 -3.42 -8.80 -2.99
CA VAL A 167 -3.08 -8.81 -4.41
C VAL A 167 -1.57 -8.88 -4.59
N GLN A 168 -1.10 -9.71 -5.53
CA GLN A 168 0.31 -9.76 -5.90
C GLN A 168 0.56 -8.82 -7.08
N HIS A 169 1.47 -7.86 -6.90
CA HIS A 169 1.99 -7.04 -8.00
C HIS A 169 3.48 -6.80 -7.78
N GLN A 170 4.30 -7.43 -8.62
CA GLN A 170 5.75 -7.44 -8.49
C GLN A 170 6.36 -6.10 -8.91
N LEU A 171 7.08 -5.45 -8.00
CA LEU A 171 7.98 -4.35 -8.33
C LEU A 171 9.35 -4.89 -8.71
N ARG A 172 9.95 -4.32 -9.76
CA ARG A 172 11.23 -4.73 -10.34
C ARG A 172 12.23 -3.58 -10.35
N ASP A 173 13.43 -3.89 -10.82
CA ASP A 173 14.54 -2.96 -10.85
C ASP A 173 14.27 -1.65 -11.61
N GLU A 174 13.46 -1.74 -12.67
CA GLU A 174 13.08 -0.63 -13.53
C GLU A 174 12.02 0.30 -12.93
N ASP A 175 11.34 -0.12 -11.85
CA ASP A 175 10.36 0.66 -11.09
C ASP A 175 11.00 1.56 -10.02
N ALA A 176 12.32 1.47 -9.83
CA ALA A 176 13.03 2.17 -8.77
C ALA A 176 12.98 3.68 -8.97
N ASN A 177 12.58 4.41 -7.92
CA ASN A 177 12.36 5.86 -7.93
C ASN A 177 11.32 6.33 -8.98
N ASP A 178 10.51 5.41 -9.48
CA ASP A 178 9.40 5.70 -10.38
C ASP A 178 8.06 5.58 -9.63
N VAL A 179 7.00 6.03 -10.27
CA VAL A 179 5.65 6.03 -9.70
C VAL A 179 4.90 4.79 -10.17
N THR A 180 4.41 4.01 -9.20
CA THR A 180 3.39 2.99 -9.41
C THR A 180 2.01 3.60 -9.15
N GLU A 181 1.12 3.52 -10.13
CA GLU A 181 -0.25 4.00 -10.02
C GLU A 181 -1.22 2.87 -9.66
N LEU A 182 -2.03 3.08 -8.64
CA LEU A 182 -3.14 2.21 -8.25
C LEU A 182 -4.43 2.83 -8.75
N VAL A 183 -4.88 2.43 -9.94
CA VAL A 183 -5.99 3.06 -10.66
C VAL A 183 -7.29 2.33 -10.34
N ILE A 184 -8.19 2.97 -9.59
CA ILE A 184 -9.52 2.46 -9.26
C ILE A 184 -10.49 2.89 -10.36
N ASN A 185 -11.15 1.94 -11.04
CA ASN A 185 -12.02 2.19 -12.18
C ASN A 185 -13.51 2.04 -11.84
N ALA A 186 -14.37 2.67 -12.63
CA ALA A 186 -15.83 2.59 -12.47
C ALA A 186 -16.44 1.21 -12.80
N ASN A 187 -15.71 0.32 -13.48
CA ASN A 187 -16.17 -1.01 -13.90
C ASN A 187 -15.84 -2.11 -12.87
N GLU A 188 -15.73 -1.76 -11.59
CA GLU A 188 -15.40 -2.71 -10.50
C GLU A 188 -14.05 -3.42 -10.71
N THR A 189 -13.10 -2.72 -11.33
CA THR A 189 -11.71 -3.17 -11.45
C THR A 189 -10.75 -2.14 -10.87
N MET A 190 -9.55 -2.62 -10.57
CA MET A 190 -8.40 -1.77 -10.28
C MET A 190 -7.18 -2.28 -11.04
N ILE A 191 -6.33 -1.35 -11.48
CA ILE A 191 -5.09 -1.66 -12.17
C ILE A 191 -3.91 -1.14 -11.36
N PHE A 192 -3.01 -2.04 -11.01
CA PHE A 192 -1.67 -1.72 -10.52
C PHE A 192 -0.79 -1.50 -11.73
N LYS A 193 -0.32 -0.27 -11.94
CA LYS A 193 0.51 0.11 -13.08
C LYS A 193 1.88 0.54 -12.59
N SER A 194 2.89 -0.26 -12.87
CA SER A 194 4.29 0.09 -12.69
C SER A 194 4.95 0.13 -14.07
N LYS A 195 6.21 0.57 -14.13
CA LYS A 195 6.95 0.59 -15.39
C LYS A 195 7.24 -0.82 -15.89
N SER A 196 7.40 -1.77 -14.97
CA SER A 196 7.71 -3.17 -15.27
C SER A 196 6.50 -4.04 -15.66
N GLY A 197 5.29 -3.53 -15.50
CA GLY A 197 4.07 -4.21 -15.95
C GLY A 197 2.79 -3.67 -15.32
N SER A 198 1.70 -4.40 -15.57
CA SER A 198 0.41 -4.08 -14.96
C SER A 198 -0.30 -5.33 -14.48
N THR A 199 -0.99 -5.21 -13.34
CA THR A 199 -1.89 -6.25 -12.81
C THR A 199 -3.28 -5.66 -12.71
N GLU A 200 -4.23 -6.22 -13.44
CA GLU A 200 -5.66 -5.89 -13.29
C GLU A 200 -6.31 -6.87 -12.33
N VAL A 201 -7.06 -6.35 -11.37
CA VAL A 201 -7.82 -7.13 -10.40
C VAL A 201 -9.25 -6.64 -10.31
N LYS A 202 -10.13 -7.50 -9.83
CA LYS A 202 -11.47 -7.09 -9.41
C LYS A 202 -11.40 -6.35 -8.08
N VAL A 203 -12.46 -5.60 -7.81
CA VAL A 203 -12.70 -5.01 -6.51
C VAL A 203 -14.07 -5.43 -6.04
N ASN A 204 -14.19 -5.76 -4.75
CA ASN A 204 -15.46 -6.16 -4.15
C ASN A 204 -15.84 -5.16 -3.05
N SER A 205 -17.10 -5.20 -2.65
CA SER A 205 -17.60 -4.37 -1.56
C SER A 205 -18.41 -5.17 -0.55
N GLN A 206 -18.45 -4.64 0.65
CA GLN A 206 -19.31 -5.09 1.75
C GLN A 206 -19.91 -3.88 2.46
N PRO A 207 -20.98 -4.04 3.27
CA PRO A 207 -21.46 -2.97 4.12
C PRO A 207 -20.34 -2.41 5.00
N ALA A 208 -20.27 -1.08 5.11
CA ALA A 208 -19.24 -0.37 5.86
C ALA A 208 -19.24 -0.66 7.37
N THR A 209 -20.40 -1.08 7.88
CA THR A 209 -20.65 -1.34 9.30
C THR A 209 -21.24 -2.73 9.45
N ALA A 210 -20.92 -3.40 10.56
CA ALA A 210 -21.47 -4.71 10.93
C ALA A 210 -22.94 -4.65 11.35
#